data_AF-A0A956K003-F1
#
_entry.id   AF-A0A956K003-F1
#
_cell.length_a   1.000
_cell.length_b   1.000
_cell.length_c   1.000
_cell.angle_alpha   90.00
_cell.angle_beta   90.00
_cell.angle_gamma   90.00
#
_symmetry.space_group_name_H-M   'P 1'
#
loop_
_entity.id
_entity.type
_entity.pdbx_description
1 polymer ?
#
loop_
_entity_poly.entity_id
_entity_poly.type
_entity_poly.pdbx_seq_one_letter_code
_entity_poly.pdbx_strand_id
1 'polypeptide(L)'
;RDEAAPYGPEPEDEPQPAPRPARRDPDAAPADPAEVDAITAADPAQTPSVAASLGGYTHVVASGDTLDSIARDELGSTTYVGELLRANPQLSRRRALHPGDEVEIPALDVPLLAAMRNFAHDDVGLHHLVTHLTDTEWATFLAETRRRGRDDEALIARAQMVRTTDKTFGQMAASQRAFMERRAEDTGESVGTQLAAEFDKWPRTPGVEDDWREATDEQRALWTASFPAVRDAVLAVTPPEVLAMLDAHPLVWEPESMGASNYTLYSRGVMLVGVAWLVDAQKDPTSVIPTFVHEAQGHPSYAKDPDQDYLASGVFNGVFESLPEEEQAKALKGAGPIGYGYFETEIFAELMEWGYDTPQSASDHAFDVAPDGKEYDDGRVKEVEAFLKLIRDDLEPTVADGVLSGLWLRIQRDERIIPAARGLFYATAVEVFGHEP
;
A
#
# COMPACT_ATOMS: atom_id res chain seq x y z
N ARG A 1 -86.78 7.19 -12.29
CA ARG A 1 -87.73 7.43 -11.20
C ARG A 1 -87.53 6.37 -10.13
N ASP A 2 -87.00 6.59 -8.94
CA ASP A 2 -86.23 7.69 -8.33
C ASP A 2 -85.38 7.00 -7.21
N GLU A 3 -84.31 7.55 -6.64
CA GLU A 3 -83.75 8.91 -6.62
C GLU A 3 -82.21 8.84 -6.48
N ALA A 4 -81.48 9.97 -6.35
CA ALA A 4 -80.05 9.99 -5.99
C ALA A 4 -79.80 11.06 -4.90
N ALA A 5 -79.10 10.67 -3.83
CA ALA A 5 -78.76 11.52 -2.68
C ALA A 5 -77.28 12.01 -2.75
N PRO A 6 -76.90 13.09 -2.05
CA PRO A 6 -75.83 13.98 -2.50
C PRO A 6 -74.43 13.69 -1.93
N TYR A 7 -73.46 14.41 -2.51
CA TYR A 7 -72.05 14.50 -2.13
C TYR A 7 -71.81 14.75 -0.63
N GLY A 8 -70.78 14.07 -0.09
CA GLY A 8 -70.08 14.46 1.15
C GLY A 8 -68.94 15.46 0.88
N PRO A 9 -68.33 16.03 1.93
CA PRO A 9 -67.37 17.12 1.82
C PRO A 9 -65.98 16.70 1.32
N GLU A 10 -65.23 17.68 0.84
CA GLU A 10 -63.83 17.59 0.43
C GLU A 10 -62.92 17.22 1.62
N PRO A 11 -61.78 16.54 1.39
CA PRO A 11 -60.79 16.27 2.44
C PRO A 11 -60.06 17.56 2.87
N GLU A 12 -59.75 17.64 4.16
CA GLU A 12 -59.03 18.77 4.77
C GLU A 12 -57.53 18.77 4.36
N ASP A 13 -56.91 19.95 4.35
CA ASP A 13 -55.51 20.16 3.94
C ASP A 13 -54.52 19.26 4.71
N GLU A 14 -53.71 18.50 3.97
CA GLU A 14 -52.53 17.83 4.54
C GLU A 14 -51.51 18.89 5.00
N PRO A 15 -50.90 18.73 6.19
CA PRO A 15 -49.87 19.66 6.65
C PRO A 15 -48.63 19.58 5.75
N GLN A 16 -48.22 20.73 5.19
CA GLN A 16 -47.01 20.81 4.38
C GLN A 16 -45.79 20.25 5.13
N PRO A 17 -44.97 19.39 4.51
CA PRO A 17 -43.76 18.89 5.14
C PRO A 17 -42.80 20.04 5.44
N ALA A 18 -42.14 19.97 6.60
CA ALA A 18 -41.13 20.94 7.00
C ALA A 18 -40.03 21.07 5.91
N PRO A 19 -39.46 22.27 5.70
CA PRO A 19 -38.42 22.46 4.70
C PRO A 19 -37.24 21.54 5.02
N ARG A 20 -36.86 20.71 4.04
CA ARG A 20 -35.65 19.89 4.13
C ARG A 20 -34.44 20.80 4.42
N PRO A 21 -33.47 20.37 5.24
CA PRO A 21 -32.20 21.06 5.33
C PRO A 21 -31.61 21.19 3.91
N ALA A 22 -31.01 22.33 3.62
CA ALA A 22 -30.42 22.59 2.31
C ALA A 22 -29.40 21.49 1.98
N ARG A 23 -29.46 20.95 0.76
CA ARG A 23 -28.39 20.10 0.23
C ARG A 23 -27.08 20.89 0.35
N ARG A 24 -26.01 20.24 0.81
CA ARG A 24 -24.65 20.72 0.52
C ARG A 24 -24.50 20.66 -1.00
N ASP A 25 -24.05 21.76 -1.61
CA ASP A 25 -23.59 21.72 -3.00
C ASP A 25 -22.32 20.86 -3.06
N PRO A 26 -22.25 19.81 -3.91
CA PRO A 26 -21.02 19.06 -4.14
C PRO A 26 -19.98 19.88 -4.93
N ASP A 27 -20.34 21.07 -5.44
CA ASP A 27 -19.44 22.02 -6.12
C ASP A 27 -18.61 22.89 -5.15
N ALA A 28 -18.67 22.63 -3.84
CA ALA A 28 -17.72 23.20 -2.89
C ALA A 28 -16.35 22.53 -3.06
N ALA A 29 -15.59 22.99 -4.05
CA ALA A 29 -14.26 22.47 -4.36
C ALA A 29 -13.38 22.40 -3.09
N PRO A 30 -12.70 21.26 -2.84
CA PRO A 30 -11.71 21.20 -1.78
C PRO A 30 -10.61 22.25 -2.03
N ALA A 31 -9.93 22.66 -0.96
CA ALA A 31 -8.83 23.63 -1.07
C ALA A 31 -7.82 23.15 -2.12
N ASP A 32 -7.54 24.02 -3.09
CA ASP A 32 -6.89 23.66 -4.36
C ASP A 32 -5.49 23.04 -4.13
N PRO A 33 -5.29 21.73 -4.37
CA PRO A 33 -3.98 21.10 -4.23
C PRO A 33 -3.05 21.41 -5.41
N ALA A 34 -3.44 22.25 -6.39
CA ALA A 34 -2.62 22.59 -7.54
C ALA A 34 -1.31 23.36 -7.20
N GLU A 35 -1.12 23.85 -5.96
CA GLU A 35 0.15 24.50 -5.59
C GLU A 35 1.33 23.51 -5.43
N VAL A 36 1.08 22.19 -5.46
CA VAL A 36 2.17 21.18 -5.46
C VAL A 36 2.64 20.78 -6.88
N ASP A 37 1.89 21.09 -7.95
CA ASP A 37 2.16 20.58 -9.32
C ASP A 37 2.98 21.56 -10.21
N ALA A 38 3.45 22.68 -9.68
CA ALA A 38 4.08 23.76 -10.46
C ALA A 38 5.59 23.58 -10.78
N ILE A 39 6.10 22.35 -10.92
CA ILE A 39 7.48 22.14 -11.45
C ILE A 39 7.46 22.25 -12.98
N THR A 40 7.83 23.43 -13.48
CA THR A 40 7.84 23.73 -14.92
C THR A 40 8.78 22.80 -15.70
N ALA A 41 8.32 22.27 -16.83
CA ALA A 41 9.08 21.33 -17.66
C ALA A 41 10.35 21.97 -18.28
N ALA A 42 11.46 21.87 -17.56
CA ALA A 42 12.80 22.20 -18.05
C ALA A 42 13.33 21.13 -19.01
N ASP A 43 14.30 21.52 -19.85
CA ASP A 43 14.97 20.62 -20.82
C ASP A 43 15.53 19.37 -20.10
N PRO A 44 15.11 18.14 -20.48
CA PRO A 44 15.51 16.93 -19.78
C PRO A 44 17.01 16.61 -19.88
N ALA A 45 17.76 17.28 -20.76
CA ALA A 45 19.17 16.94 -21.02
C ALA A 45 20.19 17.49 -20.01
N GLN A 46 19.83 18.45 -19.14
CA GLN A 46 20.79 19.15 -18.25
C GLN A 46 20.28 19.47 -16.84
N THR A 47 19.34 18.70 -16.29
CA THR A 47 19.04 18.83 -14.85
C THR A 47 20.28 18.36 -14.05
N PRO A 48 20.81 19.15 -13.10
CA PRO A 48 21.95 18.72 -12.28
C PRO A 48 21.54 17.48 -11.50
N SER A 49 22.42 16.46 -11.48
CA SER A 49 22.16 15.23 -10.74
C SER A 49 22.75 15.33 -9.34
N VAL A 50 21.97 15.04 -8.31
CA VAL A 50 22.44 14.97 -6.93
C VAL A 50 23.42 13.79 -6.82
N ALA A 51 24.65 14.11 -6.43
CA ALA A 51 25.67 13.12 -6.10
C ALA A 51 25.74 12.95 -4.58
N ALA A 52 25.82 11.71 -4.11
CA ALA A 52 26.28 11.39 -2.77
C ALA A 52 27.80 11.35 -2.77
N SER A 53 28.43 12.04 -1.82
CA SER A 53 29.85 11.85 -1.49
C SER A 53 29.96 10.68 -0.51
N LEU A 54 30.39 9.51 -0.98
CA LEU A 54 30.68 8.34 -0.14
C LEU A 54 32.16 8.30 0.26
N GLY A 55 32.49 7.71 1.41
CA GLY A 55 33.87 7.54 1.86
C GLY A 55 34.56 8.84 2.31
N GLY A 56 35.88 8.93 2.10
CA GLY A 56 36.71 10.08 2.48
C GLY A 56 37.32 10.01 3.89
N TYR A 57 37.38 8.81 4.49
CA TYR A 57 37.89 8.57 5.86
C TYR A 57 38.74 7.29 5.92
N THR A 58 39.36 7.04 7.07
CA THR A 58 40.12 5.81 7.33
C THR A 58 39.24 4.81 8.07
N HIS A 59 39.00 3.66 7.45
CA HIS A 59 38.41 2.50 8.12
C HIS A 59 39.48 1.73 8.90
N VAL A 60 39.14 1.25 10.10
CA VAL A 60 40.00 0.38 10.90
C VAL A 60 39.43 -1.03 10.80
N VAL A 61 40.18 -1.91 10.13
CA VAL A 61 39.77 -3.28 9.80
C VAL A 61 39.34 -4.04 11.06
N ALA A 62 38.15 -4.62 11.04
CA ALA A 62 37.61 -5.49 12.06
C ALA A 62 37.90 -6.98 11.78
N SER A 63 37.50 -7.86 12.69
CA SER A 63 37.68 -9.31 12.52
C SER A 63 36.63 -9.88 11.57
N GLY A 64 37.08 -10.33 10.39
CA GLY A 64 36.22 -10.86 9.33
C GLY A 64 36.24 -10.01 8.06
N ASP A 65 36.70 -8.76 8.17
CA ASP A 65 36.77 -7.80 7.07
C ASP A 65 37.59 -8.30 5.88
N THR A 66 37.08 -7.98 4.70
CA THR A 66 37.73 -8.15 3.41
C THR A 66 37.61 -6.86 2.63
N LEU A 67 38.44 -6.66 1.59
CA LEU A 67 38.25 -5.51 0.70
C LEU A 67 36.84 -5.50 0.05
N ASP A 68 36.28 -6.68 -0.20
CA ASP A 68 34.96 -6.84 -0.79
C ASP A 68 33.85 -6.47 0.21
N SER A 69 33.99 -6.80 1.51
CA SER A 69 33.04 -6.34 2.53
C SER A 69 33.17 -4.83 2.76
N ILE A 70 34.37 -4.32 3.01
CA ILE A 70 34.62 -2.87 3.17
C ILE A 70 34.08 -2.07 1.96
N ALA A 71 34.23 -2.56 0.73
CA ALA A 71 33.65 -1.89 -0.45
C ALA A 71 32.11 -1.91 -0.48
N ARG A 72 31.49 -2.99 0.03
CA ARG A 72 30.02 -3.06 0.15
C ARG A 72 29.52 -2.21 1.31
N ASP A 73 30.20 -2.25 2.44
CA ASP A 73 29.68 -1.74 3.70
C ASP A 73 29.97 -0.23 3.81
N GLU A 74 31.14 0.25 3.33
CA GLU A 74 31.52 1.68 3.36
C GLU A 74 31.17 2.46 2.08
N LEU A 75 31.02 1.77 0.93
CA LEU A 75 30.74 2.37 -0.39
C LEU A 75 29.53 1.76 -1.11
N GLY A 76 28.78 0.89 -0.42
CA GLY A 76 27.56 0.26 -0.91
C GLY A 76 27.76 -0.88 -1.93
N SER A 77 28.94 -1.06 -2.53
CA SER A 77 29.14 -2.07 -3.57
C SER A 77 30.56 -2.62 -3.71
N THR A 78 30.64 -3.94 -3.85
CA THR A 78 31.90 -4.67 -4.16
C THR A 78 32.56 -4.24 -5.47
N THR A 79 31.86 -3.52 -6.36
CA THR A 79 32.47 -2.95 -7.57
C THR A 79 33.55 -1.91 -7.24
N TYR A 80 33.46 -1.24 -6.08
CA TYR A 80 34.41 -0.22 -5.63
C TYR A 80 35.70 -0.76 -5.01
N VAL A 81 35.90 -2.09 -4.94
CA VAL A 81 37.19 -2.71 -4.55
C VAL A 81 38.35 -2.18 -5.43
N GLY A 82 38.07 -1.84 -6.69
CA GLY A 82 39.03 -1.21 -7.58
C GLY A 82 39.41 0.22 -7.21
N GLU A 83 38.54 0.97 -6.53
CA GLU A 83 38.79 2.30 -5.96
C GLU A 83 39.60 2.18 -4.66
N LEU A 84 39.17 1.29 -3.73
CA LEU A 84 39.89 1.01 -2.48
C LEU A 84 41.36 0.65 -2.72
N LEU A 85 41.65 -0.20 -3.70
CA LEU A 85 43.02 -0.59 -4.06
C LEU A 85 43.85 0.54 -4.69
N ARG A 86 43.21 1.57 -5.25
CA ARG A 86 43.89 2.77 -5.77
C ARG A 86 44.18 3.78 -4.66
N ALA A 87 43.26 3.94 -3.70
CA ALA A 87 43.50 4.68 -2.47
C ALA A 87 44.57 4.01 -1.59
N ASN A 88 44.65 2.68 -1.62
CA ASN A 88 45.58 1.90 -0.80
C ASN A 88 46.59 1.06 -1.61
N PRO A 89 47.61 1.66 -2.26
CA PRO A 89 48.62 0.93 -3.04
C PRO A 89 49.44 -0.09 -2.24
N GLN A 90 49.44 -0.01 -0.90
CA GLN A 90 50.04 -0.98 0.01
C GLN A 90 49.24 -2.30 0.14
N LEU A 91 47.97 -2.28 -0.28
CA LEU A 91 47.09 -3.45 -0.26
C LEU A 91 47.09 -4.16 -1.62
N SER A 92 46.67 -5.43 -1.61
CA SER A 92 46.41 -6.17 -2.85
C SER A 92 45.28 -7.16 -2.60
N ARG A 93 44.57 -7.58 -3.65
CA ARG A 93 43.48 -8.59 -3.55
C ARG A 93 43.91 -9.94 -2.97
N ARG A 94 45.22 -10.19 -2.82
CA ARG A 94 45.77 -11.44 -2.23
C ARG A 94 46.35 -11.22 -0.83
N ARG A 95 46.42 -9.98 -0.32
CA ARG A 95 46.81 -9.68 1.05
C ARG A 95 45.60 -9.91 1.94
N ALA A 96 45.72 -10.79 2.94
CA ALA A 96 44.75 -10.85 4.03
C ALA A 96 44.79 -9.52 4.80
N LEU A 97 43.64 -8.92 5.05
CA LEU A 97 43.51 -7.83 6.02
C LEU A 97 43.58 -8.43 7.44
N HIS A 98 44.15 -7.70 8.38
CA HIS A 98 44.26 -8.09 9.78
C HIS A 98 43.55 -7.06 10.66
N PRO A 99 42.89 -7.47 11.76
CA PRO A 99 42.25 -6.52 12.66
C PRO A 99 43.22 -5.42 13.13
N GLY A 100 42.82 -4.16 12.97
CA GLY A 100 43.67 -2.99 13.22
C GLY A 100 44.56 -2.54 12.06
N ASP A 101 44.51 -3.18 10.89
CA ASP A 101 44.98 -2.55 9.64
C ASP A 101 44.14 -1.29 9.37
N GLU A 102 44.76 -0.23 8.86
CA GLU A 102 44.07 0.97 8.39
C GLU A 102 43.86 0.92 6.86
N VAL A 103 42.65 1.24 6.41
CA VAL A 103 42.27 1.28 4.99
C VAL A 103 41.66 2.65 4.68
N GLU A 104 42.27 3.39 3.76
CA GLU A 104 41.74 4.67 3.27
C GLU A 104 40.54 4.41 2.36
N ILE A 105 39.35 4.84 2.78
CA ILE A 105 38.13 4.79 1.98
C ILE A 105 38.12 6.04 1.08
N PRO A 106 38.22 5.91 -0.26
CA PRO A 106 38.27 7.06 -1.16
C PRO A 106 36.96 7.86 -1.08
N ALA A 107 37.06 9.18 -1.17
CA ALA A 107 35.90 10.02 -1.43
C ALA A 107 35.42 9.77 -2.87
N LEU A 108 34.17 9.33 -3.04
CA LEU A 108 33.55 9.04 -4.32
C LEU A 108 32.25 9.83 -4.48
N ASP A 109 32.19 10.72 -5.47
CA ASP A 109 30.94 11.33 -5.94
C ASP A 109 30.19 10.32 -6.82
N VAL A 110 29.10 9.75 -6.30
CA VAL A 110 28.25 8.80 -7.03
C VAL A 110 26.82 9.34 -7.16
N PRO A 111 26.08 9.08 -8.25
CA PRO A 111 24.68 9.52 -8.35
C PRO A 111 23.86 8.96 -7.18
N LEU A 112 23.09 9.81 -6.51
CA LEU A 112 22.43 9.46 -5.23
C LEU A 112 21.52 8.23 -5.34
N LEU A 113 20.79 8.07 -6.45
CA LEU A 113 20.00 6.86 -6.71
C LEU A 113 20.85 5.58 -6.77
N ALA A 114 22.07 5.66 -7.31
CA ALA A 114 22.98 4.53 -7.34
C ALA A 114 23.50 4.21 -5.92
N ALA A 115 23.79 5.23 -5.10
CA ALA A 115 24.12 5.03 -3.69
C ALA A 115 22.96 4.36 -2.92
N MET A 116 21.72 4.85 -3.07
CA MET A 116 20.56 4.23 -2.40
C MET A 116 20.34 2.78 -2.83
N ARG A 117 20.45 2.47 -4.13
CA ARG A 117 20.36 1.08 -4.62
C ARG A 117 21.44 0.18 -4.06
N ASN A 118 22.66 0.70 -3.94
CA ASN A 118 23.79 -0.01 -3.34
C ASN A 118 23.52 -0.33 -1.85
N PHE A 119 22.94 0.61 -1.10
CA PHE A 119 22.57 0.43 0.31
C PHE A 119 21.14 -0.11 0.54
N ALA A 120 20.41 -0.57 -0.49
CA ALA A 120 18.99 -0.95 -0.37
C ALA A 120 18.72 -2.10 0.62
N HIS A 121 19.73 -2.92 0.91
CA HIS A 121 19.68 -4.01 1.89
C HIS A 121 20.60 -3.79 3.11
N ASP A 122 21.16 -2.58 3.26
CA ASP A 122 21.93 -2.15 4.43
C ASP A 122 21.21 -0.96 5.08
N ASP A 123 20.43 -1.25 6.12
CA ASP A 123 19.66 -0.23 6.83
C ASP A 123 20.54 0.87 7.42
N VAL A 124 21.78 0.58 7.82
CA VAL A 124 22.68 1.54 8.46
C VAL A 124 23.29 2.45 7.39
N GLY A 125 23.78 1.88 6.29
CA GLY A 125 24.25 2.64 5.13
C GLY A 125 23.14 3.51 4.52
N LEU A 126 21.91 2.98 4.41
CA LEU A 126 20.76 3.75 3.91
C LEU A 126 20.39 4.87 4.89
N HIS A 127 20.30 4.60 6.20
CA HIS A 127 20.04 5.63 7.22
C HIS A 127 21.08 6.74 7.19
N HIS A 128 22.36 6.39 7.21
CA HIS A 128 23.45 7.36 7.11
C HIS A 128 23.34 8.19 5.82
N LEU A 129 23.06 7.55 4.68
CA LEU A 129 22.91 8.25 3.40
C LEU A 129 21.75 9.25 3.40
N VAL A 130 20.55 8.87 3.82
CA VAL A 130 19.34 9.70 3.65
C VAL A 130 19.19 10.80 4.70
N THR A 131 19.73 10.60 5.91
CA THR A 131 19.65 11.58 7.00
C THR A 131 20.64 12.73 6.86
N HIS A 132 21.75 12.52 6.14
CA HIS A 132 22.71 13.58 5.82
C HIS A 132 22.30 14.46 4.63
N LEU A 133 21.26 14.10 3.87
CA LEU A 133 20.73 14.94 2.79
C LEU A 133 20.02 16.17 3.34
N THR A 134 20.31 17.33 2.79
CA THR A 134 19.46 18.53 2.98
C THR A 134 18.11 18.34 2.27
N ASP A 135 17.09 19.10 2.68
CA ASP A 135 15.77 19.06 2.03
C ASP A 135 15.84 19.45 0.54
N THR A 136 16.81 20.30 0.17
CA THR A 136 17.05 20.69 -1.23
C THR A 136 17.63 19.54 -2.06
N GLU A 137 18.56 18.77 -1.49
CA GLU A 137 19.10 17.57 -2.15
C GLU A 137 18.04 16.47 -2.27
N TRP A 138 17.25 16.25 -1.21
CA TRP A 138 16.13 15.30 -1.23
C TRP A 138 15.07 15.69 -2.28
N ALA A 139 14.62 16.95 -2.31
CA ALA A 139 13.66 17.42 -3.30
C ALA A 139 14.19 17.30 -4.75
N THR A 140 15.47 17.62 -4.96
CA THR A 140 16.10 17.49 -6.29
C THR A 140 16.18 16.02 -6.71
N PHE A 141 16.55 15.13 -5.79
CA PHE A 141 16.54 13.67 -5.99
C PHE A 141 15.15 13.13 -6.37
N LEU A 142 14.09 13.54 -5.66
CA LEU A 142 12.72 13.12 -5.99
C LEU A 142 12.30 13.58 -7.39
N ALA A 143 12.67 14.80 -7.79
CA ALA A 143 12.41 15.32 -9.13
C ALA A 143 13.19 14.59 -10.24
N GLU A 144 14.41 14.11 -9.96
CA GLU A 144 15.19 13.30 -10.89
C GLU A 144 14.64 11.89 -11.06
N THR A 145 14.28 11.23 -9.96
CA THR A 145 13.83 9.82 -9.99
C THR A 145 12.46 9.67 -10.66
N ARG A 146 11.56 10.64 -10.51
CA ARG A 146 10.23 10.62 -11.15
C ARG A 146 10.30 10.41 -12.68
N ARG A 147 11.42 10.80 -13.31
CA ARG A 147 11.67 10.63 -14.76
C ARG A 147 12.20 9.26 -15.16
N ARG A 148 12.57 8.39 -14.21
CA ARG A 148 13.27 7.11 -14.46
C ARG A 148 12.36 5.88 -14.42
N GLY A 149 11.07 6.06 -14.14
CA GLY A 149 10.09 4.98 -14.05
C GLY A 149 9.97 4.39 -12.64
N ARG A 150 9.12 3.36 -12.49
CA ARG A 150 8.65 2.88 -11.18
C ARG A 150 9.58 1.89 -10.47
N ASP A 151 10.74 1.57 -11.04
CA ASP A 151 11.57 0.46 -10.53
C ASP A 151 12.18 0.71 -9.15
N ASP A 152 12.22 1.97 -8.70
CA ASP A 152 12.80 2.41 -7.43
C ASP A 152 11.77 2.90 -6.40
N GLU A 153 10.46 2.86 -6.70
CA GLU A 153 9.45 3.54 -5.86
C GLU A 153 9.37 2.97 -4.44
N ALA A 154 9.52 1.65 -4.26
CA ALA A 154 9.61 1.03 -2.95
C ALA A 154 10.86 1.48 -2.17
N LEU A 155 12.03 1.56 -2.83
CA LEU A 155 13.27 2.06 -2.24
C LEU A 155 13.17 3.54 -1.86
N ILE A 156 12.48 4.36 -2.67
CA ILE A 156 12.26 5.78 -2.42
C ILE A 156 11.30 6.00 -1.24
N ALA A 157 10.22 5.22 -1.16
CA ALA A 157 9.30 5.22 -0.01
C ALA A 157 10.01 4.74 1.28
N ARG A 158 10.85 3.70 1.19
CA ARG A 158 11.71 3.21 2.28
C ARG A 158 12.68 4.29 2.76
N ALA A 159 13.33 4.99 1.84
CA ALA A 159 14.22 6.12 2.14
C ALA A 159 13.48 7.29 2.80
N GLN A 160 12.25 7.60 2.38
CA GLN A 160 11.39 8.60 3.02
C GLN A 160 11.02 8.22 4.45
N MET A 161 10.66 6.96 4.70
CA MET A 161 10.36 6.46 6.06
C MET A 161 11.59 6.60 6.98
N VAL A 162 12.77 6.20 6.51
CA VAL A 162 14.04 6.35 7.26
C VAL A 162 14.37 7.82 7.53
N ARG A 163 14.15 8.71 6.55
CA ARG A 163 14.36 10.16 6.71
C ARG A 163 13.37 10.78 7.71
N THR A 164 12.10 10.40 7.67
CA THR A 164 11.03 10.93 8.52
C THR A 164 11.23 10.52 9.98
N THR A 165 11.69 9.29 10.21
CA THR A 165 11.83 8.72 11.55
C THR A 165 13.19 8.94 12.21
N ASP A 166 14.23 9.27 11.44
CA ASP A 166 15.64 9.21 11.84
C ASP A 166 16.02 7.86 12.47
N LYS A 167 15.52 6.76 11.88
CA LYS A 167 15.73 5.38 12.36
C LYS A 167 16.07 4.42 11.23
N THR A 168 16.93 3.45 11.51
CA THR A 168 17.06 2.23 10.71
C THR A 168 15.80 1.35 10.83
N PHE A 169 15.55 0.44 9.87
CA PHE A 169 14.43 -0.50 10.01
C PHE A 169 14.56 -1.38 11.24
N GLY A 170 15.77 -1.85 11.57
CA GLY A 170 16.04 -2.52 12.85
C GLY A 170 15.68 -1.69 14.10
N GLN A 171 15.91 -0.36 14.08
CA GLN A 171 15.50 0.54 15.18
C GLN A 171 13.99 0.78 15.20
N MET A 172 13.33 0.83 14.05
CA MET A 172 11.86 0.91 13.95
C MET A 172 11.21 -0.37 14.46
N ALA A 173 11.71 -1.55 14.08
CA ALA A 173 11.27 -2.85 14.61
C ALA A 173 11.46 -2.96 16.12
N ALA A 174 12.61 -2.51 16.65
CA ALA A 174 12.83 -2.46 18.11
C ALA A 174 11.87 -1.48 18.82
N SER A 175 11.55 -0.34 18.21
CA SER A 175 10.59 0.64 18.74
C SER A 175 9.16 0.09 18.75
N GLN A 176 8.74 -0.54 17.64
CA GLN A 176 7.47 -1.22 17.48
C GLN A 176 7.32 -2.36 18.50
N ARG A 177 8.34 -3.21 18.64
CA ARG A 177 8.34 -4.27 19.64
C ARG A 177 8.12 -3.72 21.06
N ALA A 178 8.87 -2.68 21.44
CA ALA A 178 8.72 -2.08 22.77
C ALA A 178 7.33 -1.46 22.98
N PHE A 179 6.68 -0.97 21.91
CA PHE A 179 5.28 -0.52 21.94
C PHE A 179 4.31 -1.69 22.16
N MET A 180 4.49 -2.82 21.47
CA MET A 180 3.68 -4.03 21.66
C MET A 180 3.92 -4.69 23.02
N GLU A 181 5.14 -4.65 23.56
CA GLU A 181 5.46 -5.13 24.92
C GLU A 181 4.66 -4.33 25.97
N ARG A 182 4.57 -3.00 25.84
CA ARG A 182 3.72 -2.17 26.74
C ARG A 182 2.23 -2.52 26.61
N ARG A 183 1.73 -2.69 25.38
CA ARG A 183 0.32 -3.10 25.16
C ARG A 183 0.03 -4.49 25.76
N ALA A 184 0.97 -5.42 25.66
CA ALA A 184 0.88 -6.74 26.28
C ALA A 184 0.88 -6.66 27.82
N GLU A 185 1.68 -5.77 28.42
CA GLU A 185 1.64 -5.48 29.87
C GLU A 185 0.28 -4.91 30.32
N ASP A 186 -0.30 -3.99 29.54
CA ASP A 186 -1.60 -3.36 29.84
C ASP A 186 -2.79 -4.33 29.71
N THR A 187 -2.75 -5.27 28.75
CA THR A 187 -3.82 -6.27 28.55
C THR A 187 -3.61 -7.56 29.37
N GLY A 188 -2.39 -7.82 29.83
CA GLY A 188 -2.00 -9.09 30.44
C GLY A 188 -1.83 -10.25 29.45
N GLU A 189 -1.76 -9.95 28.16
CA GLU A 189 -1.49 -10.92 27.08
C GLU A 189 0.02 -11.01 26.79
N SER A 190 0.41 -11.81 25.79
CA SER A 190 1.80 -11.83 25.30
C SER A 190 1.92 -11.16 23.93
N VAL A 191 3.12 -10.73 23.55
CA VAL A 191 3.34 -10.00 22.28
C VAL A 191 2.88 -10.80 21.06
N GLY A 192 3.10 -12.12 21.05
CA GLY A 192 2.59 -13.00 19.99
C GLY A 192 1.07 -13.11 19.96
N THR A 193 0.38 -12.94 21.10
CA THR A 193 -1.09 -12.87 21.14
C THR A 193 -1.60 -11.52 20.64
N GLN A 194 -0.95 -10.41 21.04
CA GLN A 194 -1.26 -9.08 20.51
C GLN A 194 -1.07 -9.04 18.98
N LEU A 195 0.05 -9.54 18.45
CA LEU A 195 0.29 -9.68 17.00
C LEU A 195 -0.85 -10.46 16.30
N ALA A 196 -1.25 -11.62 16.83
CA ALA A 196 -2.36 -12.37 16.24
C ALA A 196 -3.70 -11.60 16.29
N ALA A 197 -3.95 -10.82 17.35
CA ALA A 197 -5.14 -9.99 17.48
C ALA A 197 -5.16 -8.81 16.49
N GLU A 198 -3.99 -8.26 16.11
CA GLU A 198 -3.89 -7.25 15.04
C GLU A 198 -4.39 -7.78 13.69
N PHE A 199 -4.10 -9.04 13.38
CA PHE A 199 -4.64 -9.67 12.18
C PHE A 199 -6.16 -9.89 12.25
N ASP A 200 -6.72 -10.21 13.43
CA ASP A 200 -8.16 -10.39 13.60
C ASP A 200 -8.97 -9.07 13.50
N LYS A 201 -8.32 -7.90 13.57
CA LYS A 201 -8.97 -6.59 13.31
C LYS A 201 -9.24 -6.29 11.83
N TRP A 202 -8.60 -7.04 10.92
CA TRP A 202 -8.75 -6.81 9.49
C TRP A 202 -10.24 -6.78 9.12
N PRO A 203 -10.69 -5.82 8.29
CA PRO A 203 -12.01 -5.85 7.69
C PRO A 203 -12.11 -7.11 6.82
N ARG A 204 -12.53 -8.23 7.41
CA ARG A 204 -12.98 -9.38 6.64
C ARG A 204 -14.24 -8.90 5.95
N THR A 205 -14.17 -8.73 4.63
CA THR A 205 -15.34 -8.52 3.78
C THR A 205 -16.44 -9.44 4.31
N PRO A 206 -17.58 -8.92 4.79
CA PRO A 206 -18.57 -9.73 5.47
C PRO A 206 -18.86 -10.95 4.62
N GLY A 207 -18.81 -12.14 5.24
CA GLY A 207 -18.86 -13.40 4.52
C GLY A 207 -19.91 -13.34 3.43
N VAL A 208 -19.49 -13.39 2.16
CA VAL A 208 -20.44 -13.83 1.15
C VAL A 208 -20.69 -15.26 1.57
N GLU A 209 -21.89 -15.50 2.14
CA GLU A 209 -22.25 -16.79 2.71
C GLU A 209 -21.91 -17.89 1.70
N ASP A 210 -21.51 -19.08 2.16
CA ASP A 210 -20.73 -20.07 1.42
C ASP A 210 -21.52 -20.73 0.26
N ASP A 211 -21.92 -19.90 -0.69
CA ASP A 211 -22.95 -20.08 -1.72
C ASP A 211 -22.64 -21.31 -2.54
N TRP A 212 -21.35 -21.57 -2.78
CA TRP A 212 -20.91 -22.73 -3.53
C TRP A 212 -21.06 -24.05 -2.75
N ARG A 213 -20.74 -24.07 -1.45
CA ARG A 213 -20.89 -25.28 -0.62
C ARG A 213 -22.36 -25.53 -0.25
N GLU A 214 -23.14 -24.48 -0.03
CA GLU A 214 -24.56 -24.58 0.34
C GLU A 214 -25.49 -24.77 -0.87
N ALA A 215 -25.06 -24.40 -2.08
CA ALA A 215 -25.81 -24.61 -3.31
C ALA A 215 -26.21 -26.08 -3.57
N THR A 216 -27.29 -26.25 -4.33
CA THR A 216 -27.61 -27.54 -4.95
C THR A 216 -26.71 -27.82 -6.16
N ASP A 217 -26.69 -29.07 -6.63
CA ASP A 217 -25.96 -29.45 -7.84
C ASP A 217 -26.49 -28.71 -9.08
N GLU A 218 -27.78 -28.39 -9.12
CA GLU A 218 -28.39 -27.58 -10.18
C GLU A 218 -27.90 -26.13 -10.17
N GLN A 219 -27.74 -25.51 -8.99
CA GLN A 219 -27.17 -24.16 -8.87
C GLN A 219 -25.70 -24.12 -9.27
N ARG A 220 -24.87 -25.07 -8.79
CA ARG A 220 -23.46 -25.20 -9.18
C ARG A 220 -23.30 -25.39 -10.70
N ALA A 221 -24.16 -26.21 -11.30
CA ALA A 221 -24.19 -26.42 -12.75
C ALA A 221 -24.61 -25.15 -13.51
N LEU A 222 -25.62 -24.42 -13.02
CA LEU A 222 -26.10 -23.17 -13.62
C LEU A 222 -25.01 -22.08 -13.63
N TRP A 223 -24.35 -21.85 -12.49
CA TRP A 223 -23.27 -20.86 -12.39
C TRP A 223 -22.09 -21.21 -13.29
N THR A 224 -21.64 -22.47 -13.25
CA THR A 224 -20.55 -22.97 -14.11
C THR A 224 -20.87 -22.83 -15.61
N ALA A 225 -22.11 -23.11 -16.01
CA ALA A 225 -22.57 -22.93 -17.39
C ALA A 225 -22.70 -21.45 -17.79
N SER A 226 -22.93 -20.55 -16.83
CA SER A 226 -23.10 -19.12 -17.07
C SER A 226 -21.78 -18.37 -17.19
N PHE A 227 -20.73 -18.80 -16.48
CA PHE A 227 -19.45 -18.09 -16.40
C PHE A 227 -18.86 -17.63 -17.75
N PRO A 228 -18.80 -18.46 -18.82
CA PRO A 228 -18.24 -18.02 -20.10
C PRO A 228 -18.97 -16.81 -20.69
N ALA A 229 -20.30 -16.77 -20.61
CA ALA A 229 -21.10 -15.66 -21.15
C ALA A 229 -20.94 -14.38 -20.32
N VAL A 230 -20.80 -14.52 -19.00
CA VAL A 230 -20.59 -13.38 -18.08
C VAL A 230 -19.19 -12.80 -18.26
N ARG A 231 -18.16 -13.65 -18.33
CA ARG A 231 -16.79 -13.24 -18.67
C ARG A 231 -16.73 -12.50 -20.00
N ASP A 232 -17.38 -13.03 -21.03
CA ASP A 232 -17.41 -12.41 -22.36
C ASP A 232 -18.18 -11.06 -22.35
N ALA A 233 -19.17 -10.90 -21.46
CA ALA A 233 -19.86 -9.63 -21.23
C ALA A 233 -18.98 -8.59 -20.51
N VAL A 234 -18.23 -9.00 -19.48
CA VAL A 234 -17.23 -8.14 -18.80
C VAL A 234 -16.18 -7.68 -19.82
N LEU A 235 -15.56 -8.60 -20.55
CA LEU A 235 -14.57 -8.29 -21.60
C LEU A 235 -15.10 -7.34 -22.69
N ALA A 236 -16.41 -7.32 -22.94
CA ALA A 236 -17.01 -6.42 -23.92
C ALA A 236 -17.19 -4.97 -23.42
N VAL A 237 -17.14 -4.74 -22.10
CA VAL A 237 -17.24 -3.41 -21.47
C VAL A 237 -15.93 -2.92 -20.84
N THR A 238 -14.95 -3.81 -20.63
CA THR A 238 -13.65 -3.45 -20.05
C THR A 238 -12.86 -2.44 -20.90
N PRO A 239 -12.30 -1.36 -20.31
CA PRO A 239 -11.41 -0.42 -21.01
C PRO A 239 -10.16 -1.09 -21.60
N PRO A 240 -9.61 -0.62 -22.74
CA PRO A 240 -8.47 -1.25 -23.41
C PRO A 240 -7.22 -1.46 -22.53
N GLU A 241 -6.93 -0.52 -21.65
CA GLU A 241 -5.83 -0.57 -20.69
C GLU A 241 -6.02 -1.67 -19.62
N VAL A 242 -7.26 -1.97 -19.24
CA VAL A 242 -7.61 -3.05 -18.32
C VAL A 242 -7.71 -4.40 -19.05
N LEU A 243 -8.13 -4.41 -20.32
CA LEU A 243 -8.06 -5.61 -21.18
C LEU A 243 -6.61 -6.14 -21.30
N ALA A 244 -5.63 -5.24 -21.45
CA ALA A 244 -4.22 -5.64 -21.50
C ALA A 244 -3.73 -6.29 -20.18
N MET A 245 -4.34 -5.95 -19.05
CA MET A 245 -4.09 -6.60 -17.75
C MET A 245 -4.80 -7.95 -17.67
N LEU A 246 -6.04 -8.08 -18.17
CA LEU A 246 -6.77 -9.36 -18.26
C LEU A 246 -6.09 -10.37 -19.19
N ASP A 247 -5.45 -9.90 -20.26
CA ASP A 247 -4.61 -10.74 -21.13
C ASP A 247 -3.38 -11.30 -20.39
N ALA A 248 -2.83 -10.56 -19.43
CA ALA A 248 -1.72 -11.00 -18.58
C ALA A 248 -2.20 -11.86 -17.38
N HIS A 249 -3.41 -11.61 -16.89
CA HIS A 249 -4.02 -12.23 -15.71
C HIS A 249 -5.44 -12.73 -16.04
N PRO A 250 -5.58 -13.82 -16.81
CA PRO A 250 -6.87 -14.28 -17.30
C PRO A 250 -7.80 -14.74 -16.18
N LEU A 251 -9.10 -14.51 -16.35
CA LEU A 251 -10.16 -14.94 -15.43
C LEU A 251 -10.35 -16.46 -15.47
N VAL A 252 -10.27 -17.09 -14.30
CA VAL A 252 -10.39 -18.53 -14.06
C VAL A 252 -11.47 -18.79 -13.01
N TRP A 253 -12.43 -19.63 -13.37
CA TRP A 253 -13.55 -20.03 -12.52
C TRP A 253 -13.09 -21.04 -11.46
N GLU A 254 -13.01 -20.61 -10.21
CA GLU A 254 -12.51 -21.40 -9.06
C GLU A 254 -13.41 -21.26 -7.82
N PRO A 255 -14.74 -21.50 -7.94
CA PRO A 255 -15.70 -21.15 -6.90
C PRO A 255 -15.51 -21.92 -5.58
N GLU A 256 -14.94 -23.13 -5.61
CA GLU A 256 -14.59 -23.89 -4.41
C GLU A 256 -13.49 -23.20 -3.60
N SER A 257 -12.43 -22.76 -4.28
CA SER A 257 -11.28 -22.08 -3.68
C SER A 257 -11.66 -20.69 -3.16
N MET A 258 -12.50 -19.98 -3.91
CA MET A 258 -12.93 -18.61 -3.59
C MET A 258 -13.94 -18.61 -2.43
N GLY A 259 -14.96 -19.47 -2.44
CA GLY A 259 -15.89 -19.64 -1.32
C GLY A 259 -15.19 -20.12 -0.04
N ALA A 260 -14.19 -20.99 -0.15
CA ALA A 260 -13.38 -21.42 0.98
C ALA A 260 -12.56 -20.30 1.64
N SER A 261 -12.24 -19.25 0.87
CA SER A 261 -11.36 -18.15 1.29
C SER A 261 -12.12 -16.84 1.56
N ASN A 262 -13.42 -16.79 1.22
CA ASN A 262 -14.26 -15.61 1.27
C ASN A 262 -13.71 -14.41 0.46
N TYR A 263 -13.18 -14.70 -0.73
CA TYR A 263 -12.78 -13.67 -1.70
C TYR A 263 -13.79 -13.62 -2.87
N THR A 264 -14.01 -12.43 -3.42
CA THR A 264 -14.80 -12.22 -4.64
C THR A 264 -13.92 -12.51 -5.88
N LEU A 265 -12.77 -11.87 -5.91
CA LEU A 265 -11.67 -11.98 -6.87
C LEU A 265 -10.36 -12.21 -6.11
N TYR A 266 -9.35 -12.86 -6.72
CA TYR A 266 -8.03 -12.99 -6.11
C TYR A 266 -6.92 -13.26 -7.15
N SER A 267 -5.80 -12.53 -7.06
CA SER A 267 -4.68 -12.61 -8.00
C SER A 267 -3.59 -13.62 -7.57
N ARG A 268 -3.30 -14.61 -8.43
CA ARG A 268 -2.12 -15.49 -8.34
C ARG A 268 -1.46 -15.72 -9.70
N GLY A 269 -1.21 -14.64 -10.43
CA GLY A 269 -0.74 -14.66 -11.82
C GLY A 269 -1.85 -14.96 -12.84
N VAL A 270 -2.92 -15.61 -12.40
CA VAL A 270 -4.26 -15.62 -13.00
C VAL A 270 -5.25 -15.00 -12.03
N MET A 271 -6.43 -14.61 -12.51
CA MET A 271 -7.50 -14.10 -11.67
C MET A 271 -8.50 -15.19 -11.31
N LEU A 272 -8.53 -15.57 -10.04
CA LEU A 272 -9.50 -16.54 -9.54
C LEU A 272 -10.81 -15.81 -9.22
N VAL A 273 -11.94 -16.31 -9.71
CA VAL A 273 -13.27 -15.75 -9.47
C VAL A 273 -14.24 -16.77 -8.91
N GLY A 274 -15.05 -16.33 -7.94
CA GLY A 274 -16.07 -17.12 -7.27
C GLY A 274 -17.50 -16.75 -7.63
N VAL A 275 -18.47 -17.35 -6.92
CA VAL A 275 -19.91 -17.12 -7.13
C VAL A 275 -20.28 -15.65 -6.96
N ALA A 276 -19.74 -14.98 -5.93
CA ALA A 276 -19.98 -13.56 -5.67
C ALA A 276 -19.69 -12.68 -6.90
N TRP A 277 -18.45 -12.75 -7.42
CA TRP A 277 -18.03 -12.04 -8.62
C TRP A 277 -18.90 -12.38 -9.84
N LEU A 278 -19.29 -13.65 -10.02
CA LEU A 278 -20.18 -14.05 -11.11
C LEU A 278 -21.56 -13.39 -10.98
N VAL A 279 -22.11 -13.34 -9.76
CA VAL A 279 -23.43 -12.77 -9.49
C VAL A 279 -23.42 -11.25 -9.68
N ASP A 280 -22.35 -10.56 -9.28
CA ASP A 280 -22.24 -9.10 -9.45
C ASP A 280 -21.98 -8.74 -10.92
N ALA A 281 -21.06 -9.44 -11.60
CA ALA A 281 -20.85 -9.30 -13.04
C ALA A 281 -22.09 -9.67 -13.89
N GLN A 282 -23.03 -10.47 -13.36
CA GLN A 282 -24.32 -10.76 -13.99
C GLN A 282 -25.33 -9.61 -13.86
N LYS A 283 -25.29 -8.85 -12.75
CA LYS A 283 -26.13 -7.66 -12.55
C LYS A 283 -25.62 -6.52 -13.43
N ASP A 284 -24.33 -6.22 -13.29
CA ASP A 284 -23.61 -5.22 -14.07
C ASP A 284 -22.17 -5.67 -14.34
N PRO A 285 -21.82 -5.98 -15.60
CA PRO A 285 -20.45 -6.32 -15.98
C PRO A 285 -19.43 -5.19 -15.75
N THR A 286 -19.84 -3.93 -15.55
CA THR A 286 -18.90 -2.84 -15.23
C THR A 286 -18.52 -2.76 -13.75
N SER A 287 -19.43 -3.11 -12.85
CA SER A 287 -19.23 -3.09 -11.39
C SER A 287 -18.01 -3.87 -10.88
N VAL A 288 -17.57 -4.90 -11.62
CA VAL A 288 -16.42 -5.77 -11.25
C VAL A 288 -15.07 -5.34 -11.84
N ILE A 289 -15.04 -4.24 -12.62
CA ILE A 289 -13.81 -3.71 -13.22
C ILE A 289 -12.88 -3.08 -12.15
N PRO A 290 -13.36 -2.28 -11.18
CA PRO A 290 -12.52 -1.71 -10.13
C PRO A 290 -11.74 -2.79 -9.38
N THR A 291 -12.43 -3.80 -8.83
CA THR A 291 -11.81 -4.90 -8.07
C THR A 291 -10.74 -5.64 -8.88
N PHE A 292 -10.94 -5.76 -10.20
CA PHE A 292 -9.91 -6.31 -11.06
C PHE A 292 -8.66 -5.41 -11.15
N VAL A 293 -8.79 -4.09 -11.18
CA VAL A 293 -7.65 -3.17 -11.13
C VAL A 293 -6.96 -3.21 -9.77
N HIS A 294 -7.72 -3.29 -8.66
CA HIS A 294 -7.18 -3.49 -7.31
C HIS A 294 -6.26 -4.73 -7.25
N GLU A 295 -6.77 -5.90 -7.68
CA GLU A 295 -6.05 -7.18 -7.64
C GLU A 295 -4.95 -7.31 -8.72
N ALA A 296 -5.18 -6.83 -9.95
CA ALA A 296 -4.23 -6.96 -11.06
C ALA A 296 -3.10 -5.94 -11.00
N GLN A 297 -3.42 -4.77 -10.45
CA GLN A 297 -2.58 -3.59 -10.59
C GLN A 297 -2.23 -2.94 -9.25
N GLY A 298 -3.15 -2.88 -8.30
CA GLY A 298 -2.93 -2.33 -6.96
C GLY A 298 -1.77 -3.01 -6.24
N HIS A 299 -2.00 -4.22 -5.71
CA HIS A 299 -0.96 -4.91 -4.93
C HIS A 299 0.33 -5.21 -5.72
N PRO A 300 0.28 -5.71 -6.99
CA PRO A 300 1.50 -5.97 -7.76
C PRO A 300 2.29 -4.70 -8.14
N SER A 301 1.71 -3.51 -7.97
CA SER A 301 2.43 -2.24 -8.06
C SER A 301 2.95 -1.73 -6.73
N TYR A 302 2.37 -2.15 -5.60
CA TYR A 302 2.85 -1.81 -4.27
C TYR A 302 4.07 -2.63 -3.84
N ALA A 303 4.21 -3.87 -4.33
CA ALA A 303 5.45 -4.63 -4.19
C ALA A 303 5.74 -5.50 -5.41
N LYS A 304 7.03 -5.61 -5.76
CA LYS A 304 7.57 -6.71 -6.54
C LYS A 304 8.00 -7.86 -5.62
N ASP A 305 8.48 -7.51 -4.42
CA ASP A 305 8.86 -8.45 -3.37
C ASP A 305 8.13 -8.06 -2.06
N PRO A 306 7.08 -8.79 -1.64
CA PRO A 306 6.29 -8.45 -0.46
C PRO A 306 7.10 -8.54 0.85
N ASP A 307 8.21 -9.28 0.88
CA ASP A 307 9.06 -9.39 2.06
C ASP A 307 10.08 -8.23 2.16
N GLN A 308 10.19 -7.37 1.14
CA GLN A 308 11.19 -6.28 1.06
C GLN A 308 10.63 -4.88 0.75
N ASP A 309 9.49 -4.80 0.04
CA ASP A 309 8.95 -3.54 -0.51
C ASP A 309 7.83 -2.91 0.34
N TYR A 310 7.26 -3.65 1.29
CA TYR A 310 6.21 -3.16 2.20
C TYR A 310 6.82 -2.50 3.46
N LEU A 311 6.41 -1.28 3.80
CA LEU A 311 7.08 -0.48 4.84
C LEU A 311 6.75 -1.00 6.24
N ALA A 312 5.47 -1.14 6.57
CA ALA A 312 4.99 -1.66 7.84
C ALA A 312 5.33 -3.15 7.99
N SER A 313 5.26 -3.95 6.91
CA SER A 313 5.62 -5.37 6.97
C SER A 313 7.09 -5.57 7.30
N GLY A 314 7.99 -4.77 6.74
CA GLY A 314 9.42 -4.84 7.09
C GLY A 314 9.67 -4.60 8.58
N VAL A 315 8.94 -3.65 9.18
CA VAL A 315 9.00 -3.39 10.64
C VAL A 315 8.44 -4.56 11.44
N PHE A 316 7.26 -5.08 11.09
CA PHE A 316 6.63 -6.20 11.81
C PHE A 316 7.38 -7.52 11.65
N ASN A 317 7.99 -7.79 10.48
CA ASN A 317 8.88 -8.93 10.29
C ASN A 317 10.08 -8.84 11.24
N GLY A 318 10.71 -7.66 11.36
CA GLY A 318 11.77 -7.44 12.35
C GLY A 318 11.31 -7.62 13.81
N VAL A 319 10.05 -7.26 14.14
CA VAL A 319 9.46 -7.59 15.46
C VAL A 319 9.37 -9.11 15.61
N PHE A 320 8.73 -9.79 14.67
CA PHE A 320 8.47 -11.23 14.68
C PHE A 320 9.77 -12.06 14.79
N GLU A 321 10.77 -11.76 13.97
CA GLU A 321 12.08 -12.42 13.99
C GLU A 321 12.83 -12.24 15.33
N SER A 322 12.58 -11.14 16.04
CA SER A 322 13.18 -10.88 17.36
C SER A 322 12.48 -11.60 18.53
N LEU A 323 11.30 -12.18 18.30
CA LEU A 323 10.53 -12.89 19.33
C LEU A 323 11.06 -14.31 19.58
N PRO A 324 10.90 -14.86 20.80
CA PRO A 324 11.10 -16.28 21.05
C PRO A 324 10.18 -17.17 20.17
N GLU A 325 10.63 -18.37 19.82
CA GLU A 325 9.86 -19.32 18.99
C GLU A 325 8.43 -19.57 19.51
N GLU A 326 8.23 -19.58 20.83
CA GLU A 326 6.91 -19.76 21.45
C GLU A 326 5.95 -18.57 21.24
N GLU A 327 6.48 -17.35 21.10
CA GLU A 327 5.70 -16.15 20.77
C GLU A 327 5.45 -16.05 19.26
N GLN A 328 6.43 -16.41 18.43
CA GLN A 328 6.26 -16.55 16.98
C GLN A 328 5.12 -17.54 16.65
N ALA A 329 5.08 -18.69 17.33
CA ALA A 329 4.02 -19.68 17.16
C ALA A 329 2.62 -19.17 17.59
N LYS A 330 2.53 -18.19 18.49
CA LYS A 330 1.27 -17.52 18.84
C LYS A 330 0.86 -16.53 17.75
N ALA A 331 1.80 -15.70 17.26
CA ALA A 331 1.56 -14.71 16.21
C ALA A 331 1.07 -15.36 14.90
N LEU A 332 1.58 -16.55 14.55
CA LEU A 332 1.15 -17.31 13.37
C LEU A 332 -0.21 -18.01 13.50
N LYS A 333 -0.89 -17.92 14.64
CA LYS A 333 -2.14 -18.66 14.89
C LYS A 333 -3.35 -18.08 14.15
N GLY A 334 -3.30 -16.81 13.74
CA GLY A 334 -4.33 -16.14 12.95
C GLY A 334 -4.06 -16.15 11.44
N ALA A 335 -2.82 -15.80 11.04
CA ALA A 335 -2.37 -15.80 9.65
C ALA A 335 -0.84 -15.89 9.52
N GLY A 336 -0.35 -16.01 8.29
CA GLY A 336 1.08 -15.95 7.97
C GLY A 336 1.67 -14.53 8.05
N PRO A 337 3.01 -14.37 7.98
CA PRO A 337 3.70 -13.10 8.18
C PRO A 337 3.26 -11.96 7.24
N ILE A 338 2.80 -12.31 6.03
CA ILE A 338 2.30 -11.36 5.02
C ILE A 338 1.11 -10.51 5.53
N GLY A 339 0.39 -10.99 6.56
CA GLY A 339 -0.71 -10.27 7.21
C GLY A 339 -0.30 -9.08 8.10
N TYR A 340 0.98 -8.78 8.24
CA TYR A 340 1.43 -7.57 8.93
C TYR A 340 1.81 -6.50 7.91
N GLY A 341 1.25 -5.30 8.00
CA GLY A 341 1.57 -4.17 7.10
C GLY A 341 0.84 -4.12 5.75
N TYR A 342 -0.04 -5.09 5.47
CA TYR A 342 -0.83 -5.14 4.24
C TYR A 342 -1.76 -3.92 4.02
N PHE A 343 -2.06 -3.16 5.09
CA PHE A 343 -2.86 -1.94 5.06
C PHE A 343 -2.42 -0.94 3.98
N GLU A 344 -1.11 -0.83 3.73
CA GLU A 344 -0.57 0.10 2.75
C GLU A 344 -0.86 -0.33 1.30
N THR A 345 -0.82 -1.64 1.03
CA THR A 345 -1.10 -2.20 -0.30
C THR A 345 -2.59 -2.23 -0.59
N GLU A 346 -3.43 -2.37 0.43
CA GLU A 346 -4.88 -2.15 0.36
C GLU A 346 -5.21 -0.69 0.03
N ILE A 347 -4.74 0.27 0.84
CA ILE A 347 -4.93 1.71 0.56
C ILE A 347 -4.44 2.06 -0.86
N PHE A 348 -3.27 1.57 -1.27
CA PHE A 348 -2.75 1.84 -2.60
C PHE A 348 -3.62 1.22 -3.70
N ALA A 349 -4.18 0.02 -3.48
CA ALA A 349 -5.04 -0.65 -4.44
C ALA A 349 -6.41 0.04 -4.58
N GLU A 350 -7.02 0.46 -3.48
CA GLU A 350 -8.25 1.26 -3.44
C GLU A 350 -8.13 2.57 -4.23
N LEU A 351 -7.03 3.29 -4.02
CA LEU A 351 -6.74 4.54 -4.73
C LEU A 351 -6.43 4.33 -6.22
N MET A 352 -5.95 3.14 -6.59
CA MET A 352 -5.70 2.73 -7.98
C MET A 352 -6.98 2.36 -8.72
N GLU A 353 -7.94 1.69 -8.07
CA GLU A 353 -9.21 1.33 -8.71
C GLU A 353 -10.18 2.51 -8.87
N TRP A 354 -10.00 3.59 -8.11
CA TRP A 354 -10.84 4.80 -8.14
C TRP A 354 -11.07 5.37 -9.55
N GLY A 355 -10.07 5.31 -10.43
CA GLY A 355 -10.18 5.81 -11.80
C GLY A 355 -11.10 5.01 -12.72
N TYR A 356 -11.50 3.82 -12.29
CA TYR A 356 -12.36 2.87 -13.01
C TYR A 356 -13.73 2.71 -12.37
N ASP A 357 -14.01 3.49 -11.32
CA ASP A 357 -15.29 3.45 -10.65
C ASP A 357 -16.43 3.80 -11.62
N THR A 358 -17.40 2.90 -11.71
CA THR A 358 -18.63 3.17 -12.43
C THR A 358 -19.65 3.62 -11.40
N PRO A 359 -20.13 4.88 -11.45
CA PRO A 359 -21.11 5.37 -10.48
C PRO A 359 -22.33 4.45 -10.51
N GLN A 360 -22.53 3.71 -9.42
CA GLN A 360 -23.66 2.82 -9.27
C GLN A 360 -24.95 3.59 -9.52
N SER A 361 -25.92 2.95 -10.18
CA SER A 361 -27.21 3.63 -10.39
C SER A 361 -27.91 3.80 -9.04
N ALA A 362 -28.78 4.80 -8.91
CA ALA A 362 -29.58 4.99 -7.70
C ALA A 362 -30.51 3.80 -7.38
N SER A 363 -30.65 2.82 -8.29
CA SER A 363 -31.30 1.53 -8.06
C SER A 363 -30.38 0.45 -7.49
N ASP A 364 -29.07 0.52 -7.74
CA ASP A 364 -28.09 -0.46 -7.24
C ASP A 364 -27.76 -0.17 -5.77
N HIS A 365 -27.68 1.12 -5.41
CA HIS A 365 -27.62 1.58 -4.02
C HIS A 365 -28.80 1.14 -3.13
N ALA A 366 -29.85 0.53 -3.68
CA ALA A 366 -30.95 -0.02 -2.87
C ALA A 366 -30.53 -1.19 -1.98
N PHE A 367 -29.38 -1.83 -2.25
CA PHE A 367 -28.75 -2.83 -1.37
C PHE A 367 -27.68 -2.24 -0.45
N ASP A 368 -27.12 -1.08 -0.82
CA ASP A 368 -26.22 -0.24 -0.02
C ASP A 368 -26.96 0.60 1.05
N VAL A 369 -28.25 0.38 1.25
CA VAL A 369 -28.95 0.89 2.44
C VAL A 369 -28.97 -0.21 3.48
N ALA A 370 -28.16 -0.08 4.52
CA ALA A 370 -28.19 -0.98 5.66
C ALA A 370 -29.63 -1.06 6.24
N PRO A 371 -30.04 -2.15 6.90
CA PRO A 371 -31.41 -2.29 7.42
C PRO A 371 -31.88 -1.19 8.40
N ASP A 372 -30.97 -0.34 8.89
CA ASP A 372 -31.27 0.84 9.72
C ASP A 372 -31.52 2.14 8.93
N GLY A 373 -31.46 2.10 7.60
CA GLY A 373 -31.75 3.23 6.70
C GLY A 373 -30.58 4.15 6.41
N LYS A 374 -29.34 3.78 6.79
CA LYS A 374 -28.14 4.53 6.41
C LYS A 374 -27.69 4.15 5.01
N GLU A 375 -27.46 5.16 4.18
CA GLU A 375 -26.65 5.04 2.97
C GLU A 375 -25.24 4.54 3.37
N TYR A 376 -24.74 3.51 2.69
CA TYR A 376 -23.30 3.30 2.56
C TYR A 376 -22.75 4.47 1.74
N ASP A 377 -22.48 5.57 2.44
CA ASP A 377 -21.42 6.53 2.12
C ASP A 377 -20.16 5.76 1.70
N ASP A 378 -19.47 6.21 0.64
CA ASP A 378 -18.74 5.31 -0.25
C ASP A 378 -17.75 4.41 0.51
N GLY A 379 -17.80 3.11 0.20
CA GLY A 379 -17.10 2.10 0.99
C GLY A 379 -15.60 2.35 1.07
N ARG A 380 -15.04 2.88 -0.03
CA ARG A 380 -13.60 3.07 -0.23
C ARG A 380 -13.03 4.20 0.62
N VAL A 381 -13.75 5.32 0.80
CA VAL A 381 -13.36 6.36 1.77
C VAL A 381 -13.23 5.76 3.17
N LYS A 382 -14.22 4.97 3.58
CA LYS A 382 -14.24 4.33 4.91
C LYS A 382 -13.18 3.25 5.06
N GLU A 383 -12.86 2.52 4.00
CA GLU A 383 -11.81 1.51 3.99
C GLU A 383 -10.42 2.17 4.08
N VAL A 384 -10.13 3.19 3.26
CA VAL A 384 -8.90 3.99 3.37
C VAL A 384 -8.78 4.64 4.76
N GLU A 385 -9.88 5.20 5.30
CA GLU A 385 -9.91 5.76 6.67
C GLU A 385 -9.67 4.68 7.74
N ALA A 386 -10.27 3.49 7.60
CA ALA A 386 -10.09 2.38 8.52
C ALA A 386 -8.65 1.85 8.52
N PHE A 387 -8.05 1.66 7.34
CA PHE A 387 -6.65 1.25 7.21
C PHE A 387 -5.68 2.32 7.75
N LEU A 388 -5.93 3.60 7.50
CA LEU A 388 -5.15 4.69 8.11
C LEU A 388 -5.27 4.70 9.64
N LYS A 389 -6.45 4.42 10.20
CA LYS A 389 -6.63 4.27 11.66
C LYS A 389 -5.84 3.09 12.22
N LEU A 390 -5.80 1.95 11.53
CA LEU A 390 -4.97 0.80 11.92
C LEU A 390 -3.48 1.16 11.90
N ILE A 391 -2.99 1.85 10.86
CA ILE A 391 -1.60 2.36 10.81
C ILE A 391 -1.31 3.27 12.01
N ARG A 392 -2.23 4.19 12.36
CA ARG A 392 -2.06 5.12 13.49
C ARG A 392 -2.12 4.45 14.87
N ASP A 393 -3.07 3.53 15.08
CA ASP A 393 -3.39 2.98 16.40
C ASP A 393 -2.53 1.76 16.77
N ASP A 394 -2.01 1.04 15.77
CA ASP A 394 -1.32 -0.24 15.95
C ASP A 394 0.20 -0.20 15.67
N LEU A 395 0.70 0.92 15.18
CA LEU A 395 2.14 1.22 15.13
C LEU A 395 2.57 2.15 16.28
N GLU A 396 3.84 2.06 16.67
CA GLU A 396 4.49 3.08 17.49
C GLU A 396 4.44 4.42 16.74
N PRO A 397 4.09 5.56 17.39
CA PRO A 397 3.79 6.80 16.68
C PRO A 397 4.85 7.25 15.68
N THR A 398 6.14 7.17 16.03
CA THR A 398 7.21 7.53 15.10
C THR A 398 7.23 6.61 13.87
N VAL A 399 7.01 5.30 14.07
CA VAL A 399 6.88 4.33 12.97
C VAL A 399 5.64 4.61 12.12
N ALA A 400 4.52 4.96 12.74
CA ALA A 400 3.27 5.30 12.05
C ALA A 400 3.46 6.48 11.09
N ASP A 401 4.10 7.57 11.55
CA ASP A 401 4.44 8.75 10.74
C ASP A 401 5.38 8.38 9.58
N GLY A 402 6.36 7.51 9.85
CA GLY A 402 7.28 7.00 8.83
C GLY A 402 6.59 6.21 7.72
N VAL A 403 5.67 5.30 8.09
CA VAL A 403 4.86 4.52 7.14
C VAL A 403 3.95 5.46 6.34
N LEU A 404 3.25 6.37 7.01
CA LEU A 404 2.36 7.34 6.37
C LEU A 404 3.09 8.18 5.31
N SER A 405 4.26 8.72 5.66
CA SER A 405 5.03 9.58 4.76
C SER A 405 5.62 8.82 3.57
N GLY A 406 6.08 7.57 3.78
CA GLY A 406 6.53 6.70 2.68
C GLY A 406 5.40 6.30 1.74
N LEU A 407 4.23 5.93 2.28
CA LEU A 407 3.02 5.62 1.52
C LEU A 407 2.53 6.83 0.71
N TRP A 408 2.48 8.02 1.33
CA TRP A 408 2.07 9.25 0.66
C TRP A 408 2.99 9.61 -0.51
N LEU A 409 4.31 9.55 -0.30
CA LEU A 409 5.28 9.81 -1.36
C LEU A 409 5.06 8.88 -2.56
N ARG A 410 4.75 7.61 -2.31
CA ARG A 410 4.42 6.65 -3.37
C ARG A 410 3.14 7.01 -4.12
N ILE A 411 2.08 7.39 -3.38
CA ILE A 411 0.78 7.80 -3.94
C ILE A 411 0.90 9.06 -4.81
N GLN A 412 1.70 10.05 -4.37
CA GLN A 412 2.00 11.24 -5.17
C GLN A 412 2.68 10.92 -6.50
N ARG A 413 3.57 9.92 -6.50
CA ARG A 413 4.47 9.63 -7.62
C ARG A 413 3.87 8.67 -8.63
N ASP A 414 2.90 7.83 -8.25
CA ASP A 414 2.23 6.96 -9.22
C ASP A 414 1.19 7.72 -10.04
N GLU A 415 1.52 7.97 -11.30
CA GLU A 415 0.68 8.75 -12.23
C GLU A 415 -0.66 8.08 -12.57
N ARG A 416 -0.85 6.80 -12.21
CA ARG A 416 -2.11 6.07 -12.41
C ARG A 416 -3.15 6.35 -11.32
N ILE A 417 -2.72 6.69 -10.10
CA ILE A 417 -3.63 7.18 -9.07
C ILE A 417 -4.08 8.58 -9.48
N ILE A 418 -5.37 8.74 -9.77
CA ILE A 418 -5.88 10.00 -10.30
C ILE A 418 -5.83 11.12 -9.24
N PRO A 419 -5.72 12.40 -9.61
CA PRO A 419 -5.59 13.50 -8.66
C PRO A 419 -6.69 13.56 -7.59
N ALA A 420 -7.92 13.16 -7.94
CA ALA A 420 -9.04 13.08 -6.98
C ALA A 420 -8.77 12.06 -5.85
N ALA A 421 -8.29 10.87 -6.19
CA ALA A 421 -7.94 9.83 -5.21
C ALA A 421 -6.75 10.27 -4.33
N ARG A 422 -5.73 10.94 -4.90
CA ARG A 422 -4.64 11.53 -4.10
C ARG A 422 -5.14 12.58 -3.12
N GLY A 423 -6.04 13.47 -3.57
CA GLY A 423 -6.65 14.51 -2.74
C GLY A 423 -7.50 13.93 -1.61
N LEU A 424 -8.23 12.85 -1.88
CA LEU A 424 -8.95 12.08 -0.86
C LEU A 424 -7.98 11.52 0.18
N PHE A 425 -6.97 10.75 -0.23
CA PHE A 425 -6.00 10.15 0.69
C PHE A 425 -5.36 11.19 1.61
N TYR A 426 -4.92 12.33 1.05
CA TYR A 426 -4.33 13.42 1.83
C TYR A 426 -5.31 13.99 2.86
N ALA A 427 -6.56 14.26 2.46
CA ALA A 427 -7.58 14.76 3.38
C ALA A 427 -7.87 13.76 4.52
N THR A 428 -8.04 12.48 4.19
CA THR A 428 -8.28 11.41 5.16
C THR A 428 -7.08 11.20 6.08
N ALA A 429 -5.85 11.26 5.56
CA ALA A 429 -4.62 11.20 6.36
C ALA A 429 -4.56 12.34 7.38
N VAL A 430 -4.81 13.59 6.95
CA VAL A 430 -4.84 14.77 7.82
C VAL A 430 -5.94 14.64 8.89
N GLU A 431 -7.11 14.10 8.57
CA GLU A 431 -8.18 13.86 9.54
C GLU A 431 -7.80 12.76 10.57
N VAL A 432 -7.21 11.66 10.11
CA VAL A 432 -6.86 10.52 10.97
C VAL A 432 -5.67 10.82 11.88
N PHE A 433 -4.60 11.43 11.36
CA PHE A 433 -3.35 11.70 12.09
C PHE A 433 -3.32 13.08 12.76
N GLY A 434 -4.09 14.05 12.27
CA GLY A 434 -4.11 15.42 12.79
C GLY A 434 -2.94 16.30 12.30
N HIS A 435 -2.15 15.81 11.33
CA HIS A 435 -1.09 16.55 10.64
C HIS A 435 -0.94 16.05 9.20
N GLU A 436 -0.14 16.77 8.42
CA GLU A 436 0.16 16.39 7.03
C GLU A 436 1.09 15.16 6.98
N PRO A 437 0.92 14.28 5.97
CA PRO A 437 1.76 13.11 5.71
C PRO A 437 3.11 13.42 5.02
#